data_AF-A0A3S3QXD6-F1
#
_entry.id   AF-A0A3S3QXD6-F1
#
_cell.length_a   1.000
_cell.length_b   1.000
_cell.length_c   1.000
_cell.angle_alpha   90.00
_cell.angle_beta   90.00
_cell.angle_gamma   90.00
#
_symmetry.space_group_name_H-M   'P 1'
#
loop_
_entity.id
_entity.type
_entity.pdbx_description
1 polymer ?
#
loop_
_entity_poly.entity_id
_entity_poly.type
_entity_poly.pdbx_seq_one_letter_code
_entity_poly.pdbx_strand_id
1 'polypeptide(L)'
;MGTAVFQRPLSRTFEDADNDGYSNLEEYRAGSDPTDAASTPIQCATTVPDDFTSIQAAANYVAITKFGGNVCVQPGTYVESKLKLKDGVYLVALSDDPAETIIDGNGKDDVITFHGVRVGGVIGFTLRNSKNKGNAAAINISGAKQMPLIARNIITDNKHGIRLQGNVMPLLINNTIVDNSGDGISAGGNDPAMILNNIVAFNKDDGIVGLGGNKGSKGSKGSNKGSKGNKGSKESKVGSKGNDKGSKGSKGKNTSGKATHDLFTLAYNDVYGNDGGNYVSLEAGQGGISLDPRFIDGYQLAGDSPCIGTGRALDGTAMDMGAYGGSTAQLINTAATAMLADTDQDGIDDAWEQLFFGNLTTANSTSDYDRDGYSDVQEYQNNLHRHVDPDGTAFDLTGANKQGGEGYEEVVEKKKVNFISAIINFLLSREKGTGAVQP
;
A
#
# COMPACT_ATOMS: atom_id res chain seq x y z
N MET A 1 -35.59 -35.39 35.48
CA MET A 1 -35.33 -34.43 34.39
C MET A 1 -33.96 -33.82 34.63
N GLY A 2 -32.94 -34.35 33.97
CA GLY A 2 -31.56 -33.86 34.06
C GLY A 2 -31.26 -33.03 32.83
N THR A 3 -30.84 -31.79 33.03
CA THR A 3 -30.37 -30.85 32.01
C THR A 3 -29.16 -31.42 31.28
N ALA A 4 -29.30 -31.68 29.98
CA ALA A 4 -28.19 -31.99 29.10
C ALA A 4 -27.39 -30.70 28.85
N VAL A 5 -26.22 -30.60 29.49
CA VAL A 5 -25.19 -29.65 29.12
C VAL A 5 -24.64 -30.12 27.77
N PHE A 6 -24.82 -29.33 26.72
CA PHE A 6 -24.08 -29.52 25.46
C PHE A 6 -22.60 -29.24 25.72
N GLN A 7 -21.85 -30.24 26.17
CA GLN A 7 -20.40 -30.23 25.97
C GLN A 7 -20.14 -30.53 24.50
N ARG A 8 -19.80 -29.49 23.72
CA ARG A 8 -19.20 -29.67 22.39
C ARG A 8 -17.86 -30.41 22.59
N PRO A 9 -17.52 -31.40 21.76
CA PRO A 9 -16.34 -32.22 22.00
C PRO A 9 -15.07 -31.38 21.83
N LEU A 10 -14.21 -31.38 22.85
CA LEU A 10 -12.90 -30.73 22.89
C LEU A 10 -11.87 -31.32 21.90
N SER A 11 -12.29 -32.15 20.94
CA SER A 11 -11.38 -32.89 20.05
C SER A 11 -11.03 -32.14 18.75
N ARG A 12 -11.88 -31.21 18.29
CA ARG A 12 -11.66 -30.48 17.03
C ARG A 12 -10.84 -29.20 17.15
N THR A 13 -10.49 -28.82 18.38
CA THR A 13 -9.74 -27.58 18.64
C THR A 13 -8.25 -27.73 18.34
N PHE A 14 -7.70 -28.95 18.39
CA PHE A 14 -6.29 -29.22 18.05
C PHE A 14 -6.12 -29.87 16.67
N GLU A 15 -7.21 -30.01 15.92
CA GLU A 15 -7.15 -30.39 14.50
C GLU A 15 -6.61 -29.20 13.71
N ASP A 16 -5.87 -29.49 12.66
CA ASP A 16 -5.43 -28.55 11.62
C ASP A 16 -6.21 -28.98 10.37
N ALA A 17 -7.34 -28.31 10.10
CA ALA A 17 -8.32 -28.82 9.15
C ALA A 17 -7.94 -28.53 7.69
N ASP A 18 -7.12 -27.53 7.43
CA ASP A 18 -6.65 -27.16 6.09
C ASP A 18 -5.17 -27.52 5.83
N ASN A 19 -4.46 -28.02 6.85
CA ASN A 19 -3.08 -28.48 6.83
C ASN A 19 -2.05 -27.36 6.61
N ASP A 20 -2.32 -26.17 7.15
CA ASP A 20 -1.42 -25.02 7.10
C ASP A 20 -0.36 -25.01 8.23
N GLY A 21 -0.48 -25.94 9.17
CA GLY A 21 0.42 -26.08 10.32
C GLY A 21 -0.04 -25.38 11.60
N TYR A 22 -1.22 -24.77 11.60
CA TYR A 22 -1.89 -24.18 12.75
C TYR A 22 -3.12 -25.00 13.15
N SER A 23 -3.38 -25.10 14.45
CA SER A 23 -4.62 -25.75 14.89
C SER A 23 -5.80 -24.80 14.78
N ASN A 24 -7.00 -25.36 14.56
CA ASN A 24 -8.25 -24.64 14.52
C ASN A 24 -8.48 -23.72 15.74
N LEU A 25 -7.90 -24.05 16.91
CA LEU A 25 -7.94 -23.21 18.10
C LEU A 25 -6.95 -22.06 18.06
N GLU A 26 -5.75 -22.25 17.52
CA GLU A 26 -4.80 -21.16 17.30
C GLU A 26 -5.36 -20.16 16.31
N GLU A 27 -5.97 -20.65 15.24
CA GLU A 27 -6.63 -19.84 14.23
C GLU A 27 -7.87 -19.12 14.77
N TYR A 28 -8.76 -19.83 15.47
CA TYR A 28 -9.91 -19.20 16.13
C TYR A 28 -9.48 -18.15 17.17
N ARG A 29 -8.36 -18.36 17.88
CA ARG A 29 -7.81 -17.37 18.84
C ARG A 29 -7.16 -16.19 18.13
N ALA A 30 -6.62 -16.40 16.95
CA ALA A 30 -5.97 -15.37 16.13
C ALA A 30 -6.93 -14.66 15.17
N GLY A 31 -8.19 -15.11 15.07
CA GLY A 31 -9.18 -14.57 14.15
C GLY A 31 -9.00 -15.02 12.70
N SER A 32 -8.20 -16.06 12.43
CA SER A 32 -8.01 -16.61 11.09
C SER A 32 -8.99 -17.77 10.82
N ASP A 33 -9.29 -18.06 9.53
CA ASP A 33 -10.26 -19.09 9.11
C ASP A 33 -9.63 -20.50 9.13
N PRO A 34 -10.07 -21.39 10.06
CA PRO A 34 -9.52 -22.74 10.23
C PRO A 34 -9.86 -23.73 9.12
N THR A 35 -10.30 -23.24 7.97
CA THR A 35 -10.68 -24.08 6.81
C THR A 35 -10.06 -23.58 5.50
N ASP A 36 -9.22 -22.55 5.57
CA ASP A 36 -8.57 -21.92 4.44
C ASP A 36 -7.07 -21.82 4.71
N ALA A 37 -6.28 -22.70 4.09
CA ALA A 37 -4.84 -22.77 4.31
C ALA A 37 -4.07 -21.49 3.92
N ALA A 38 -4.71 -20.55 3.21
CA ALA A 38 -4.15 -19.23 2.94
C ALA A 38 -4.42 -18.22 4.08
N SER A 39 -5.25 -18.58 5.06
CA SER A 39 -5.66 -17.78 6.21
C SER A 39 -4.95 -18.23 7.50
N THR A 40 -3.63 -18.07 7.55
CA THR A 40 -2.82 -18.39 8.73
C THR A 40 -2.89 -17.31 9.84
N PRO A 41 -2.62 -17.66 11.12
CA PRO A 41 -2.52 -16.71 12.23
C PRO A 41 -1.44 -15.63 12.03
N ILE A 42 -1.77 -14.39 12.37
CA ILE A 42 -0.83 -13.26 12.31
C ILE A 42 0.32 -13.48 13.31
N GLN A 43 1.56 -13.55 12.81
CA GLN A 43 2.74 -13.65 13.66
C GLN A 43 3.14 -12.29 14.24
N CYS A 44 2.83 -12.09 15.52
CA CYS A 44 3.15 -10.87 16.26
C CYS A 44 4.58 -10.91 16.81
N ALA A 45 5.41 -9.92 16.48
CA ALA A 45 6.70 -9.72 17.12
C ALA A 45 6.55 -9.17 18.55
N THR A 46 5.49 -8.39 18.76
CA THR A 46 5.06 -7.89 20.07
C THR A 46 3.60 -7.42 20.01
N THR A 47 3.00 -7.21 21.18
CA THR A 47 1.60 -6.84 21.34
C THR A 47 1.41 -5.55 22.14
N VAL A 48 0.35 -4.80 21.81
CA VAL A 48 -0.06 -3.59 22.52
C VAL A 48 -1.53 -3.77 22.94
N PRO A 49 -1.90 -3.59 24.22
CA PRO A 49 -1.08 -3.02 25.30
C PRO A 49 -0.29 -4.03 26.14
N ASP A 50 -0.36 -5.34 25.85
CA ASP A 50 0.12 -6.39 26.75
C ASP A 50 1.65 -6.34 27.00
N ASP A 51 2.46 -6.23 25.94
CA ASP A 51 3.92 -6.14 26.08
C ASP A 51 4.39 -4.68 26.23
N PHE A 52 3.69 -3.75 25.58
CA PHE A 52 4.02 -2.32 25.59
C PHE A 52 2.76 -1.47 25.77
N THR A 53 2.85 -0.45 26.62
CA THR A 53 1.72 0.47 26.87
C THR A 53 1.50 1.52 25.78
N SER A 54 2.39 1.62 24.78
CA SER A 54 2.27 2.54 23.64
C SER A 54 2.75 1.87 22.36
N ILE A 55 2.10 2.21 21.24
CA ILE A 55 2.44 1.70 19.92
C ILE A 55 3.83 2.19 19.52
N GLN A 56 4.18 3.45 19.84
CA GLN A 56 5.50 3.98 19.52
C GLN A 56 6.63 3.22 20.21
N ALA A 57 6.46 2.78 21.45
CA ALA A 57 7.47 2.01 22.16
C ALA A 57 7.67 0.61 21.53
N ALA A 58 6.56 -0.08 21.23
CA ALA A 58 6.58 -1.35 20.53
C ALA A 58 7.25 -1.24 19.14
N ALA A 59 6.87 -0.24 18.35
CA ALA A 59 7.47 0.02 17.04
C ALA A 59 8.98 0.31 17.11
N ASN A 60 9.44 1.03 18.14
CA ASN A 60 10.86 1.27 18.35
C ASN A 60 11.63 0.00 18.72
N TYR A 61 11.02 -0.90 19.50
CA TYR A 61 11.61 -2.18 19.85
C TYR A 61 11.72 -3.10 18.64
N VAL A 62 10.64 -3.23 17.85
CA VAL A 62 10.64 -4.05 16.64
C VAL A 62 11.64 -3.53 15.60
N ALA A 63 11.76 -2.21 15.44
CA ALA A 63 12.68 -1.62 14.46
C ALA A 63 14.18 -1.92 14.69
N ILE A 64 14.58 -2.37 15.88
CA ILE A 64 15.97 -2.74 16.19
C ILE A 64 16.20 -4.25 16.15
N THR A 65 15.17 -5.06 15.90
CA THR A 65 15.34 -6.50 15.67
C THR A 65 15.88 -6.73 14.26
N LYS A 66 16.70 -7.78 14.08
CA LYS A 66 17.43 -8.03 12.82
C LYS A 66 16.51 -8.30 11.61
N PHE A 67 15.22 -8.56 11.83
CA PHE A 67 14.25 -8.97 10.80
C PHE A 67 13.00 -8.06 10.71
N GLY A 68 12.88 -7.01 11.54
CA GLY A 68 11.63 -6.26 11.65
C GLY A 68 10.49 -7.11 12.22
N GLY A 69 9.24 -6.76 11.92
CA GLY A 69 8.07 -7.58 12.28
C GLY A 69 6.77 -6.81 12.53
N ASN A 70 5.75 -7.57 12.92
CA ASN A 70 4.41 -7.06 13.22
C ASN A 70 4.30 -6.59 14.67
N VAL A 71 3.94 -5.32 14.85
CA VAL A 71 3.40 -4.79 16.11
C VAL A 71 1.89 -5.01 16.06
N CYS A 72 1.42 -6.00 16.80
CA CYS A 72 0.00 -6.33 16.87
C CYS A 72 -0.70 -5.47 17.93
N VAL A 73 -1.82 -4.85 17.56
CA VAL A 73 -2.53 -3.92 18.42
C VAL A 73 -3.94 -4.43 18.67
N GLN A 74 -4.29 -4.65 19.94
CA GLN A 74 -5.62 -5.07 20.34
C GLN A 74 -6.67 -3.97 20.10
N PRO A 75 -7.97 -4.33 20.06
CA PRO A 75 -9.06 -3.36 20.07
C PRO A 75 -8.91 -2.30 21.17
N GLY A 76 -9.11 -1.04 20.83
CA GLY A 76 -8.96 0.07 21.77
C GLY A 76 -8.68 1.41 21.09
N THR A 77 -8.68 2.47 21.89
CA THR A 77 -8.25 3.81 21.45
C THR A 77 -6.88 4.14 22.01
N TYR A 78 -5.92 4.36 21.13
CA TYR A 78 -4.54 4.67 21.44
C TYR A 78 -4.24 6.12 21.05
N VAL A 79 -3.96 6.96 22.05
CA VAL A 79 -3.65 8.37 21.82
C VAL A 79 -2.15 8.53 21.56
N GLU A 80 -1.77 8.67 20.30
CA GLU A 80 -0.38 8.74 19.83
C GLU A 80 -0.13 10.07 19.13
N SER A 81 0.61 10.97 19.77
CA SER A 81 0.72 12.36 19.31
C SER A 81 1.76 12.59 18.20
N LYS A 82 2.50 11.56 17.78
CA LYS A 82 3.55 11.60 16.74
C LYS A 82 4.11 10.19 16.46
N LEU A 83 3.30 9.28 15.93
CA LEU A 83 3.77 7.92 15.69
C LEU A 83 4.69 7.88 14.46
N LYS A 84 5.94 7.50 14.67
CA LYS A 84 6.95 7.36 13.62
C LYS A 84 7.26 5.89 13.41
N LEU A 85 7.00 5.42 12.20
CA LEU A 85 7.37 4.08 11.79
C LEU A 85 8.75 4.08 11.16
N LYS A 86 9.44 2.96 11.35
CA LYS A 86 10.80 2.71 10.87
C LYS A 86 10.75 1.52 9.92
N ASP A 87 11.80 1.42 9.12
CA ASP A 87 11.98 0.38 8.13
C ASP A 87 11.90 -1.03 8.73
N GLY A 88 10.97 -1.85 8.23
CA GLY A 88 10.66 -3.21 8.67
C GLY A 88 9.54 -3.34 9.70
N VAL A 89 8.87 -2.25 10.09
CA VAL A 89 7.79 -2.28 11.08
C VAL A 89 6.42 -2.27 10.40
N TYR A 90 5.60 -3.27 10.72
CA TYR A 90 4.19 -3.33 10.34
C TYR A 90 3.32 -3.15 11.58
N LEU A 91 2.44 -2.16 11.57
CA LEU A 91 1.36 -2.09 12.54
C LEU A 91 0.20 -2.92 12.01
N VAL A 92 -0.33 -3.80 12.86
CA VAL A 92 -1.43 -4.70 12.51
C VAL A 92 -2.48 -4.65 13.60
N ALA A 93 -3.69 -4.24 13.27
CA ALA A 93 -4.82 -4.38 14.18
C ALA A 93 -5.20 -5.86 14.31
N LEU A 94 -5.46 -6.33 15.52
CA LEU A 94 -5.92 -7.71 15.77
C LEU A 94 -7.42 -7.90 15.57
N SER A 95 -8.19 -6.81 15.46
CA SER A 95 -9.60 -6.89 15.05
C SER A 95 -9.70 -6.90 13.54
N ASP A 96 -10.64 -7.69 13.02
CA ASP A 96 -11.07 -7.59 11.62
C ASP A 96 -12.01 -6.41 11.36
N ASP A 97 -12.61 -5.83 12.40
CA ASP A 97 -13.35 -4.58 12.29
C ASP A 97 -12.39 -3.38 12.49
N PRO A 98 -12.02 -2.65 11.41
CA PRO A 98 -11.11 -1.52 11.51
C PRO A 98 -11.63 -0.36 12.36
N ALA A 99 -12.93 -0.35 12.74
CA ALA A 99 -13.48 0.63 13.66
C ALA A 99 -13.12 0.38 15.14
N GLU A 100 -12.70 -0.84 15.51
CA GLU A 100 -12.43 -1.20 16.90
C GLU A 100 -11.04 -0.80 17.40
N THR A 101 -10.07 -0.63 16.49
CA THR A 101 -8.68 -0.26 16.82
C THR A 101 -8.35 1.12 16.27
N ILE A 102 -8.32 2.13 17.15
CA ILE A 102 -8.20 3.53 16.81
C ILE A 102 -6.83 4.07 17.23
N ILE A 103 -6.12 4.73 16.30
CA ILE A 103 -4.96 5.56 16.59
C ILE A 103 -5.38 7.04 16.46
N ASP A 104 -5.34 7.75 17.59
CA ASP A 104 -5.79 9.13 17.72
C ASP A 104 -4.59 10.09 17.84
N GLY A 105 -4.40 10.96 16.85
CA GLY A 105 -3.29 11.92 16.77
C GLY A 105 -3.33 13.06 17.80
N ASN A 106 -4.42 13.18 18.57
CA ASN A 106 -4.63 14.21 19.59
C ASN A 106 -4.52 15.66 19.08
N GLY A 107 -4.71 15.89 17.78
CA GLY A 107 -4.66 17.20 17.13
C GLY A 107 -3.27 17.86 17.11
N LYS A 108 -2.19 17.11 17.33
CA LYS A 108 -0.84 17.69 17.55
C LYS A 108 0.07 17.70 16.34
N ASP A 109 0.08 16.63 15.56
CA ASP A 109 0.94 16.45 14.39
C ASP A 109 0.23 15.57 13.34
N ASP A 110 0.96 15.05 12.36
CA ASP A 110 0.52 13.86 11.61
C ASP A 110 0.19 12.71 12.60
N VAL A 111 -0.79 11.85 12.29
CA VAL A 111 -1.06 10.68 13.15
C VAL A 111 0.11 9.70 13.03
N ILE A 112 0.49 9.36 11.80
CA ILE A 112 1.59 8.46 11.46
C ILE A 112 2.51 9.11 10.43
N THR A 113 3.82 9.00 10.65
CA THR A 113 4.84 9.43 9.68
C THR A 113 5.72 8.25 9.26
N PHE A 114 5.88 8.12 7.95
CA PHE A 114 6.92 7.33 7.30
C PHE A 114 7.98 8.29 6.73
N HIS A 115 9.23 8.14 7.16
CA HIS A 115 10.35 8.90 6.62
C HIS A 115 11.57 7.99 6.47
N GLY A 116 11.92 7.62 5.23
CA GLY A 116 13.02 6.67 5.01
C GLY A 116 12.69 5.22 5.39
N VAL A 117 11.40 4.84 5.33
CA VAL A 117 10.87 3.49 5.51
C VAL A 117 10.66 2.77 4.17
N ARG A 118 11.59 1.90 3.79
CA ARG A 118 11.53 1.15 2.52
C ARG A 118 10.42 0.11 2.54
N VAL A 119 10.34 -0.65 3.62
CA VAL A 119 9.33 -1.68 3.88
C VAL A 119 8.69 -1.45 5.25
N GLY A 120 7.40 -1.75 5.38
CA GLY A 120 6.61 -1.51 6.59
C GLY A 120 5.17 -1.14 6.24
N GLY A 121 4.31 -1.00 7.23
CA GLY A 121 2.91 -0.74 6.93
C GLY A 121 2.00 -0.45 8.11
N VAL A 122 0.77 -0.07 7.78
CA VAL A 122 -0.33 0.15 8.74
C VAL A 122 -1.56 -0.54 8.19
N ILE A 123 -2.07 -1.50 8.95
CA ILE A 123 -3.10 -2.43 8.48
C ILE A 123 -4.24 -2.53 9.50
N GLY A 124 -5.47 -2.19 9.09
CA GLY A 124 -6.68 -2.47 9.86
C GLY A 124 -7.05 -1.44 10.93
N PHE A 125 -6.59 -0.20 10.84
CA PHE A 125 -6.81 0.82 11.88
C PHE A 125 -7.82 1.89 11.47
N THR A 126 -8.49 2.48 12.46
CA THR A 126 -9.05 3.82 12.33
C THR A 126 -8.00 4.86 12.71
N LEU A 127 -7.66 5.77 11.80
CA LEU A 127 -6.68 6.85 12.01
C LEU A 127 -7.38 8.21 12.00
N ARG A 128 -7.27 8.97 13.10
CA ARG A 128 -8.00 10.24 13.24
C ARG A 128 -7.26 11.32 14.01
N ASN A 129 -7.80 12.53 13.93
CA ASN A 129 -7.42 13.65 14.77
C ASN A 129 -5.95 14.07 14.61
N SER A 130 -5.46 14.13 13.37
CA SER A 130 -4.23 14.89 13.06
C SER A 130 -4.40 16.39 13.35
N LYS A 131 -3.28 17.11 13.34
CA LYS A 131 -3.27 18.56 13.52
C LYS A 131 -4.14 19.27 12.48
N ASN A 132 -5.14 20.00 12.94
CA ASN A 132 -6.09 20.72 12.07
C ASN A 132 -5.55 22.04 11.46
N LYS A 133 -4.23 22.16 11.25
CA LYS A 133 -3.58 23.35 10.66
C LYS A 133 -2.39 22.97 9.79
N GLY A 134 -2.21 23.74 8.72
CA GLY A 134 -1.12 23.53 7.78
C GLY A 134 -1.34 22.26 6.97
N ASN A 135 -0.26 21.49 6.80
CA ASN A 135 -0.21 20.36 5.88
C ASN A 135 -0.21 19.01 6.61
N ALA A 136 -0.76 18.92 7.82
CA ALA A 136 -0.77 17.66 8.55
C ALA A 136 -1.74 16.65 7.92
N ALA A 137 -1.51 15.36 8.16
CA ALA A 137 -2.30 14.27 7.61
C ALA A 137 -2.50 13.15 8.63
N ALA A 138 -3.41 12.23 8.32
CA ALA A 138 -3.43 10.95 9.03
C ALA A 138 -2.11 10.21 8.79
N ILE A 139 -1.73 10.06 7.52
CA ILE A 139 -0.49 9.41 7.13
C ILE A 139 0.31 10.35 6.25
N ASN A 140 1.54 10.63 6.66
CA ASN A 140 2.51 11.37 5.88
C ASN A 140 3.67 10.44 5.49
N ILE A 141 3.85 10.24 4.19
CA ILE A 141 4.89 9.38 3.62
C ILE A 141 5.87 10.27 2.90
N SER A 142 7.13 10.24 3.33
CA SER A 142 8.16 11.14 2.82
C SER A 142 9.53 10.50 2.63
N GLY A 143 10.29 11.06 1.69
CA GLY A 143 11.63 10.61 1.31
C GLY A 143 11.63 9.76 0.03
N ALA A 144 12.78 9.61 -0.61
CA ALA A 144 12.86 8.92 -1.91
C ALA A 144 12.80 7.39 -1.77
N LYS A 145 12.12 6.71 -2.70
CA LYS A 145 12.09 5.24 -2.86
C LYS A 145 11.52 4.48 -1.65
N GLN A 146 10.30 4.83 -1.26
CA GLN A 146 9.59 4.26 -0.10
C GLN A 146 8.44 3.37 -0.59
N MET A 147 8.26 2.16 -0.06
CA MET A 147 7.16 1.26 -0.46
C MET A 147 6.32 0.78 0.74
N PRO A 148 5.83 1.66 1.62
CA PRO A 148 5.00 1.21 2.73
C PRO A 148 3.64 0.71 2.23
N LEU A 149 3.12 -0.32 2.89
CA LEU A 149 1.78 -0.86 2.69
C LEU A 149 0.80 -0.16 3.63
N ILE A 150 -0.18 0.53 3.06
CA ILE A 150 -1.29 1.11 3.81
C ILE A 150 -2.55 0.36 3.41
N ALA A 151 -3.11 -0.42 4.33
CA ALA A 151 -4.24 -1.27 3.99
C ALA A 151 -5.36 -1.36 5.03
N ARG A 152 -6.60 -1.53 4.57
CA ARG A 152 -7.76 -1.76 5.46
C ARG A 152 -7.95 -0.70 6.54
N ASN A 153 -7.50 0.53 6.29
CA ASN A 153 -7.64 1.60 7.27
C ASN A 153 -8.88 2.43 7.01
N ILE A 154 -9.54 2.86 8.07
CA ILE A 154 -10.49 3.98 8.06
C ILE A 154 -9.71 5.25 8.40
N ILE A 155 -9.64 6.21 7.48
CA ILE A 155 -8.89 7.45 7.64
C ILE A 155 -9.88 8.61 7.66
N THR A 156 -10.18 9.13 8.86
CA THR A 156 -11.28 10.07 9.12
C THR A 156 -10.91 11.19 10.08
N ASP A 157 -11.57 12.34 9.98
CA ASP A 157 -11.39 13.48 10.89
C ASP A 157 -9.94 13.98 10.98
N ASN A 158 -9.25 14.03 9.84
CA ASN A 158 -7.90 14.56 9.73
C ASN A 158 -7.86 15.87 8.94
N LYS A 159 -6.69 16.54 8.96
CA LYS A 159 -6.46 17.70 8.09
C LYS A 159 -6.38 17.30 6.61
N HIS A 160 -5.66 16.23 6.32
CA HIS A 160 -5.62 15.50 5.05
C HIS A 160 -5.64 14.00 5.37
N GLY A 161 -6.09 13.15 4.45
CA GLY A 161 -6.03 11.70 4.65
C GLY A 161 -4.59 11.19 4.55
N ILE A 162 -4.09 11.05 3.33
CA ILE A 162 -2.73 10.57 3.02
C ILE A 162 -1.98 11.62 2.19
N ARG A 163 -0.74 11.91 2.60
CA ARG A 163 0.17 12.83 1.87
C ARG A 163 1.43 12.11 1.45
N LEU A 164 1.75 12.17 0.17
CA LEU A 164 2.92 11.56 -0.46
C LEU A 164 3.90 12.67 -0.86
N GLN A 165 5.16 12.58 -0.41
CA GLN A 165 6.14 13.65 -0.61
C GLN A 165 7.58 13.14 -0.85
N GLY A 166 8.12 13.39 -2.04
CA GLY A 166 9.56 13.31 -2.28
C GLY A 166 10.04 12.00 -2.90
N ASN A 167 9.36 11.56 -3.94
CA ASN A 167 9.56 10.34 -4.71
C ASN A 167 9.25 9.06 -3.93
N VAL A 168 8.10 9.03 -3.26
CA VAL A 168 7.59 7.84 -2.55
C VAL A 168 6.76 6.96 -3.49
N MET A 169 6.63 5.66 -3.17
CA MET A 169 5.98 4.62 -4.00
C MET A 169 5.11 3.65 -3.17
N PRO A 170 4.15 4.12 -2.36
CA PRO A 170 3.37 3.24 -1.50
C PRO A 170 2.33 2.40 -2.25
N LEU A 171 1.96 1.27 -1.65
CA LEU A 171 0.74 0.53 -1.99
C LEU A 171 -0.36 0.92 -1.00
N LEU A 172 -1.39 1.59 -1.53
CA LEU A 172 -2.60 1.98 -0.81
C LEU A 172 -3.74 1.06 -1.28
N ILE A 173 -4.17 0.12 -0.43
CA ILE A 173 -5.18 -0.85 -0.80
C ILE A 173 -6.29 -1.04 0.23
N ASN A 174 -7.54 -1.14 -0.21
CA ASN A 174 -8.69 -1.38 0.68
C ASN A 174 -8.81 -0.34 1.80
N ASN A 175 -8.47 0.92 1.59
CA ASN A 175 -8.66 1.95 2.61
C ASN A 175 -9.99 2.67 2.38
N THR A 176 -10.64 3.10 3.47
CA THR A 176 -11.76 4.05 3.44
C THR A 176 -11.26 5.40 3.94
N ILE A 177 -11.09 6.38 3.05
CA ILE A 177 -10.52 7.69 3.34
C ILE A 177 -11.63 8.74 3.21
N VAL A 178 -12.16 9.17 4.35
CA VAL A 178 -13.47 9.83 4.41
C VAL A 178 -13.47 11.01 5.38
N ASP A 179 -14.30 12.02 5.11
CA ASP A 179 -14.58 13.13 6.04
C ASP A 179 -13.33 13.89 6.56
N ASN A 180 -12.26 13.93 5.77
CA ASN A 180 -11.09 14.75 6.08
C ASN A 180 -11.34 16.21 5.65
N SER A 181 -10.79 17.17 6.42
CA SER A 181 -10.98 18.61 6.18
C SER A 181 -10.11 19.21 5.06
N GLY A 182 -9.48 18.36 4.28
CA GLY A 182 -8.61 18.67 3.14
C GLY A 182 -8.61 17.48 2.20
N ASP A 183 -7.58 17.34 1.37
CA ASP A 183 -7.50 16.23 0.42
C ASP A 183 -7.59 14.84 1.07
N GLY A 184 -8.24 13.91 0.38
CA GLY A 184 -8.22 12.48 0.73
C GLY A 184 -6.82 11.90 0.53
N ILE A 185 -6.33 11.89 -0.70
CA ILE A 185 -4.96 11.50 -1.05
C ILE A 185 -4.32 12.61 -1.88
N SER A 186 -3.17 13.11 -1.43
CA SER A 186 -2.38 14.07 -2.19
C SER A 186 -0.97 13.55 -2.46
N ALA A 187 -0.53 13.67 -3.71
CA ALA A 187 0.78 13.19 -4.14
C ALA A 187 1.44 14.18 -5.10
N GLY A 188 2.75 14.37 -4.98
CA GLY A 188 3.52 15.19 -5.91
C GLY A 188 3.69 14.53 -7.28
N GLY A 189 4.02 15.33 -8.29
CA GLY A 189 4.18 14.86 -9.68
C GLY A 189 5.39 13.95 -9.93
N ASN A 190 6.13 13.58 -8.88
CA ASN A 190 7.23 12.61 -8.91
C ASN A 190 7.03 11.50 -7.88
N ASP A 191 5.85 11.37 -7.28
CA ASP A 191 5.53 10.38 -6.25
C ASP A 191 4.64 9.28 -6.86
N PRO A 192 5.22 8.20 -7.44
CA PRO A 192 4.40 7.10 -7.91
C PRO A 192 3.53 6.52 -6.80
N ALA A 193 2.36 6.00 -7.11
CA ALA A 193 1.60 5.25 -6.10
C ALA A 193 0.66 4.23 -6.75
N MET A 194 0.56 3.07 -6.11
CA MET A 194 -0.48 2.09 -6.41
C MET A 194 -1.64 2.37 -5.47
N ILE A 195 -2.76 2.83 -6.01
CA ILE A 195 -3.97 3.15 -5.24
C ILE A 195 -5.05 2.23 -5.77
N LEU A 196 -5.31 1.16 -5.03
CA LEU A 196 -6.12 0.04 -5.48
C LEU A 196 -7.29 -0.20 -4.52
N ASN A 197 -8.49 -0.41 -5.03
CA ASN A 197 -9.61 -0.90 -4.22
C ASN A 197 -9.97 -0.03 -2.98
N ASN A 198 -9.70 1.28 -3.03
CA ASN A 198 -10.00 2.21 -1.94
C ASN A 198 -11.35 2.89 -2.14
N ILE A 199 -11.97 3.34 -1.05
CA ILE A 199 -13.05 4.33 -1.08
C ILE A 199 -12.47 5.67 -0.60
N VAL A 200 -12.59 6.72 -1.40
CA VAL A 200 -12.14 8.08 -1.05
C VAL A 200 -13.31 9.05 -1.21
N ALA A 201 -13.97 9.39 -0.11
CA ALA A 201 -15.27 10.06 -0.18
C ALA A 201 -15.43 11.21 0.80
N PHE A 202 -16.29 12.19 0.46
CA PHE A 202 -16.76 13.23 1.38
C PHE A 202 -15.68 14.11 2.04
N ASN A 203 -14.45 14.10 1.50
CA ASN A 203 -13.38 14.98 1.93
C ASN A 203 -13.68 16.42 1.49
N LYS A 204 -13.27 17.40 2.31
CA LYS A 204 -13.62 18.83 2.13
C LYS A 204 -12.75 19.57 1.11
N ASP A 205 -11.88 18.85 0.41
CA ASP A 205 -11.10 19.34 -0.72
C ASP A 205 -11.03 18.23 -1.78
N ASP A 206 -9.89 17.95 -2.40
CA ASP A 206 -9.80 16.96 -3.47
C ASP A 206 -9.88 15.52 -2.95
N GLY A 207 -10.44 14.60 -3.74
CA GLY A 207 -10.43 13.17 -3.44
C GLY A 207 -9.02 12.60 -3.60
N ILE A 208 -8.59 12.46 -4.85
CA ILE A 208 -7.21 12.07 -5.20
C ILE A 208 -6.61 13.15 -6.12
N VAL A 209 -5.50 13.74 -5.69
CA VAL A 209 -4.81 14.80 -6.43
C VAL A 209 -3.36 14.44 -6.76
N GLY A 210 -3.03 14.56 -8.06
CA GLY A 210 -1.67 14.54 -8.58
C GLY A 210 -1.14 15.97 -8.75
N LEU A 211 -0.33 16.44 -7.80
CA LEU A 211 0.26 17.78 -7.80
C LEU A 211 1.46 17.83 -8.77
N GLY A 212 1.21 18.08 -10.04
CA GLY A 212 2.25 18.27 -11.05
C GLY A 212 3.34 19.25 -10.57
N GLY A 213 4.61 18.85 -10.71
CA GLY A 213 5.78 19.60 -10.28
C GLY A 213 5.72 21.08 -10.71
N ASN A 214 5.51 21.95 -9.74
CA ASN A 214 5.63 23.40 -9.77
C ASN A 214 5.14 24.13 -11.04
N LYS A 215 3.86 24.53 -11.04
CA LYS A 215 3.49 25.88 -11.49
C LYS A 215 2.53 26.53 -10.51
N GLY A 216 3.11 27.21 -9.53
CA GLY A 216 2.59 28.41 -8.88
C GLY A 216 1.14 28.35 -8.43
N SER A 217 0.95 28.25 -7.11
CA SER A 217 -0.27 28.66 -6.42
C SER A 217 -0.87 29.92 -7.05
N LYS A 218 -1.91 29.74 -7.87
CA LYS A 218 -2.81 30.81 -8.27
C LYS A 218 -4.22 30.28 -8.13
N GLY A 219 -4.71 30.43 -6.90
CA GLY A 219 -6.07 30.82 -6.57
C GLY A 219 -7.20 30.03 -7.21
N SER A 220 -7.92 29.32 -6.35
CA SER A 220 -9.39 29.28 -6.32
C SER A 220 -10.06 29.83 -7.58
N LYS A 221 -10.55 28.92 -8.42
CA LYS A 221 -11.86 29.06 -9.06
C LYS A 221 -12.50 27.70 -9.14
N GLY A 222 -13.35 27.41 -8.16
CA GLY A 222 -14.31 26.33 -8.24
C GLY A 222 -15.16 26.48 -9.50
N SER A 223 -15.28 25.39 -10.23
CA SER A 223 -16.39 25.16 -11.13
C SER A 223 -16.40 23.71 -11.58
N ASN A 224 -17.17 22.87 -10.89
CA ASN A 224 -18.00 21.94 -11.64
C ASN A 224 -19.39 21.85 -11.01
N LYS A 225 -20.32 22.61 -11.60
CA LYS A 225 -21.76 22.47 -11.35
C LYS A 225 -22.21 21.15 -11.95
N GLY A 226 -22.36 20.13 -11.10
CA GLY A 226 -22.99 18.86 -11.43
C GLY A 226 -24.23 18.58 -10.59
N SER A 227 -25.17 19.52 -10.49
CA SER A 227 -26.52 19.20 -10.01
C SER A 227 -27.57 19.98 -10.79
N LYS A 228 -28.38 19.26 -11.55
CA LYS A 228 -29.72 19.71 -11.91
C LYS A 228 -30.72 18.58 -11.68
N GLY A 229 -31.24 18.60 -10.46
CA GLY A 229 -32.59 18.15 -10.19
C GLY A 229 -33.64 19.03 -10.90
N ASN A 230 -34.75 18.37 -11.17
CA ASN A 230 -35.98 18.80 -11.81
C ASN A 230 -36.68 19.98 -11.09
N LYS A 231 -37.17 20.99 -11.84
CA LYS A 231 -38.45 21.72 -11.64
C LYS A 231 -38.59 22.98 -12.54
N GLY A 232 -39.70 23.06 -13.28
CA GLY A 232 -40.61 24.22 -13.28
C GLY A 232 -40.30 25.47 -14.11
N SER A 233 -40.92 25.55 -15.30
CA SER A 233 -41.64 26.69 -15.90
C SER A 233 -41.09 28.14 -15.77
N LYS A 234 -40.75 28.78 -16.90
CA LYS A 234 -41.55 29.83 -17.59
C LYS A 234 -40.71 30.57 -18.63
N GLU A 235 -41.41 31.00 -19.68
CA GLU A 235 -40.98 31.67 -20.90
C GLU A 235 -40.23 33.00 -20.70
N SER A 236 -39.34 33.35 -21.63
CA SER A 236 -39.46 34.58 -22.46
C SER A 236 -38.35 34.67 -23.51
N LYS A 237 -38.69 35.32 -24.63
CA LYS A 237 -38.02 35.35 -25.94
C LYS A 237 -36.92 36.43 -26.07
N VAL A 238 -36.22 36.35 -27.21
CA VAL A 238 -35.51 37.40 -28.00
C VAL A 238 -34.03 37.61 -27.58
N GLY A 239 -33.00 37.63 -28.44
CA GLY A 239 -32.89 37.43 -29.88
C GLY A 239 -31.48 37.77 -30.41
N SER A 240 -31.08 37.08 -31.48
CA SER A 240 -30.28 37.50 -32.66
C SER A 240 -28.83 38.07 -32.58
N LYS A 241 -28.04 37.62 -33.58
CA LYS A 241 -26.77 38.13 -34.18
C LYS A 241 -25.49 37.81 -33.37
N GLY A 242 -24.45 37.17 -33.90
CA GLY A 242 -23.94 37.04 -35.27
C GLY A 242 -22.59 37.75 -35.35
N ASN A 243 -21.47 37.02 -35.51
CA ASN A 243 -20.34 37.36 -36.39
C ASN A 243 -19.13 36.44 -36.16
N ASP A 244 -18.83 35.67 -37.21
CA ASP A 244 -17.52 35.10 -37.51
C ASP A 244 -16.49 36.22 -37.76
N LYS A 245 -15.30 36.08 -37.18
CA LYS A 245 -14.04 36.58 -37.76
C LYS A 245 -12.93 35.57 -37.49
N GLY A 246 -12.41 35.00 -38.58
CA GLY A 246 -11.38 33.98 -38.56
C GLY A 246 -10.01 34.46 -38.10
N SER A 247 -9.17 33.50 -37.74
CA SER A 247 -7.72 33.65 -37.74
C SER A 247 -7.09 32.45 -38.44
N LYS A 248 -6.23 32.78 -39.41
CA LYS A 248 -5.40 31.87 -40.20
C LYS A 248 -4.31 31.26 -39.30
N GLY A 249 -3.97 30.01 -39.58
CA GLY A 249 -3.10 29.20 -38.73
C GLY A 249 -1.64 29.64 -38.63
N SER A 250 -0.96 29.08 -37.64
CA SER A 250 0.45 28.73 -37.73
C SER A 250 0.70 27.43 -36.97
N LYS A 251 1.38 26.51 -37.63
CA LYS A 251 1.80 25.21 -37.11
C LYS A 251 2.78 25.44 -35.96
N GLY A 252 2.39 25.01 -34.76
CA GLY A 252 3.29 24.71 -33.65
C GLY A 252 2.77 23.47 -32.96
N LYS A 253 3.36 22.31 -33.28
CA LYS A 253 3.19 21.10 -32.47
C LYS A 253 3.80 21.38 -31.10
N ASN A 254 3.02 21.89 -30.16
CA ASN A 254 3.35 21.75 -28.75
C ASN A 254 2.84 20.39 -28.31
N THR A 255 3.74 19.43 -28.23
CA THR A 255 3.57 18.25 -27.37
C THR A 255 3.59 18.74 -25.92
N SER A 256 2.45 19.26 -25.46
CA SER A 256 2.26 19.69 -24.08
C SER A 256 2.00 18.45 -23.21
N GLY A 257 2.99 18.11 -22.39
CA GLY A 257 2.85 17.29 -21.17
C GLY A 257 2.29 15.89 -21.38
N LYS A 258 3.18 14.91 -21.61
CA LYS A 258 2.84 13.52 -21.32
C LYS A 258 2.55 13.43 -19.82
N ALA A 259 1.41 12.82 -19.52
CA ALA A 259 0.58 13.09 -18.38
C ALA A 259 1.13 12.53 -17.05
N THR A 260 0.70 13.14 -15.95
CA THR A 260 0.71 12.63 -14.58
C THR A 260 0.07 11.24 -14.41
N HIS A 261 -0.48 10.66 -15.49
CA HIS A 261 -0.95 9.27 -15.56
C HIS A 261 0.17 8.22 -15.49
N ASP A 262 1.40 8.54 -15.91
CA ASP A 262 2.46 7.52 -16.00
C ASP A 262 3.05 7.12 -14.63
N LEU A 263 2.65 7.77 -13.53
CA LEU A 263 3.18 7.50 -12.18
C LEU A 263 2.15 6.90 -11.21
N PHE A 264 0.85 7.00 -11.49
CA PHE A 264 -0.19 6.44 -10.62
C PHE A 264 -0.84 5.23 -11.25
N THR A 265 -0.77 4.10 -10.55
CA THR A 265 -1.59 2.94 -10.86
C THR A 265 -2.88 3.06 -10.07
N LEU A 266 -3.95 3.50 -10.74
CA LEU A 266 -5.28 3.62 -10.18
C LEU A 266 -6.14 2.47 -10.68
N ALA A 267 -6.70 1.67 -9.77
CA ALA A 267 -7.68 0.66 -10.16
C ALA A 267 -8.70 0.39 -9.05
N TYR A 268 -9.94 0.14 -9.45
CA TYR A 268 -11.04 -0.29 -8.58
C TYR A 268 -11.29 0.62 -7.39
N ASN A 269 -11.00 1.91 -7.49
CA ASN A 269 -11.32 2.86 -6.42
C ASN A 269 -12.72 3.44 -6.63
N ASP A 270 -13.45 3.64 -5.54
CA ASP A 270 -14.59 4.55 -5.52
C ASP A 270 -14.15 5.91 -4.98
N VAL A 271 -14.23 6.94 -5.81
CA VAL A 271 -13.87 8.30 -5.39
C VAL A 271 -15.08 9.19 -5.61
N TYR A 272 -15.72 9.64 -4.54
CA TYR A 272 -17.05 10.23 -4.61
C TYR A 272 -17.30 11.38 -3.64
N GLY A 273 -18.00 12.41 -4.10
CA GLY A 273 -18.54 13.46 -3.23
C GLY A 273 -17.48 14.29 -2.50
N ASN A 274 -16.27 14.41 -3.05
CA ASN A 274 -15.21 15.28 -2.52
C ASN A 274 -15.41 16.71 -3.05
N ASP A 275 -15.28 17.72 -2.17
CA ASP A 275 -15.68 19.11 -2.47
C ASP A 275 -14.82 19.79 -3.56
N GLY A 276 -13.53 19.48 -3.60
CA GLY A 276 -12.56 19.98 -4.59
C GLY A 276 -12.63 19.24 -5.94
N GLY A 277 -13.10 18.00 -5.90
CA GLY A 277 -13.28 17.12 -7.05
C GLY A 277 -12.80 15.70 -6.74
N ASN A 278 -13.35 14.70 -7.40
CA ASN A 278 -12.98 13.30 -7.14
C ASN A 278 -11.54 13.01 -7.57
N TYR A 279 -11.22 13.29 -8.84
CA TYR A 279 -9.87 13.15 -9.38
C TYR A 279 -9.40 14.49 -9.93
N VAL A 280 -8.26 14.97 -9.45
CA VAL A 280 -7.65 16.24 -9.90
C VAL A 280 -6.30 15.98 -10.54
N SER A 281 -6.19 16.35 -11.81
CA SER A 281 -5.05 16.05 -12.69
C SER A 281 -4.79 14.55 -12.91
N LEU A 282 -5.83 13.73 -12.71
CA LEU A 282 -5.86 12.27 -12.82
C LEU A 282 -7.24 11.85 -13.36
N GLU A 283 -7.37 10.61 -13.83
CA GLU A 283 -8.66 9.97 -14.14
C GLU A 283 -8.83 8.69 -13.30
N ALA A 284 -10.04 8.12 -13.26
CA ALA A 284 -10.43 7.07 -12.31
C ALA A 284 -9.68 5.73 -12.40
N GLY A 285 -8.88 5.51 -13.45
CA GLY A 285 -8.21 4.25 -13.68
C GLY A 285 -9.17 3.10 -13.98
N GLN A 286 -8.65 1.89 -14.11
CA GLN A 286 -9.45 0.72 -14.49
C GLN A 286 -10.43 0.34 -13.38
N GLY A 287 -11.71 0.12 -13.73
CA GLY A 287 -12.71 -0.36 -12.76
C GLY A 287 -13.06 0.66 -11.66
N GLY A 288 -12.52 1.88 -11.74
CA GLY A 288 -12.86 2.96 -10.81
C GLY A 288 -14.29 3.43 -11.00
N ILE A 289 -14.96 3.71 -9.88
CA ILE A 289 -16.31 4.26 -9.84
C ILE A 289 -16.30 5.61 -9.10
N SER A 290 -17.41 6.33 -9.19
CA SER A 290 -17.61 7.61 -8.50
C SER A 290 -19.07 7.70 -8.12
N LEU A 291 -19.49 6.81 -7.24
CA LEU A 291 -20.88 6.66 -6.81
C LEU A 291 -20.97 6.77 -5.29
N ASP A 292 -22.15 7.11 -4.77
CA ASP A 292 -22.33 7.18 -3.32
C ASP A 292 -22.03 5.82 -2.68
N PRO A 293 -21.02 5.71 -1.78
CA PRO A 293 -20.69 4.44 -1.13
C PRO A 293 -21.78 3.95 -0.19
N ARG A 294 -22.77 4.79 0.17
CA ARG A 294 -23.89 4.44 1.06
C ARG A 294 -23.40 3.85 2.38
N PHE A 295 -22.60 4.63 3.10
CA PHE A 295 -22.13 4.22 4.41
C PHE A 295 -23.27 4.11 5.43
N ILE A 296 -23.17 3.10 6.29
CA ILE A 296 -23.88 2.98 7.57
C ILE A 296 -22.88 3.26 8.71
N ASP A 297 -23.29 3.00 9.95
CA ASP A 297 -22.46 3.22 11.15
C ASP A 297 -21.07 2.58 11.01
N GLY A 298 -20.04 3.31 11.45
CA GLY A 298 -18.64 2.87 11.35
C GLY A 298 -18.06 2.88 9.95
N TYR A 299 -18.72 3.53 8.97
CA TYR A 299 -18.32 3.51 7.55
C TYR A 299 -18.37 2.13 6.90
N GLN A 300 -19.17 1.22 7.45
CA GLN A 300 -19.54 -0.02 6.76
C GLN A 300 -20.45 0.30 5.57
N LEU A 301 -20.49 -0.58 4.56
CA LEU A 301 -21.34 -0.40 3.38
C LEU A 301 -22.76 -0.88 3.68
N ALA A 302 -23.77 -0.10 3.28
CA ALA A 302 -25.14 -0.59 3.21
C ALA A 302 -25.24 -1.75 2.20
N GLY A 303 -26.15 -2.69 2.41
CA GLY A 303 -26.29 -3.88 1.56
C GLY A 303 -26.64 -3.62 0.09
N ASP A 304 -27.02 -2.39 -0.27
CA ASP A 304 -27.29 -1.94 -1.64
C ASP A 304 -26.20 -1.00 -2.18
N SER A 305 -25.07 -0.89 -1.48
CA SER A 305 -23.93 -0.05 -1.88
C SER A 305 -23.37 -0.48 -3.24
N PRO A 306 -23.01 0.48 -4.12
CA PRO A 306 -22.32 0.18 -5.37
C PRO A 306 -20.90 -0.36 -5.17
N CYS A 307 -20.33 -0.21 -3.97
CA CYS A 307 -18.98 -0.64 -3.64
C CYS A 307 -18.89 -2.13 -3.27
N ILE A 308 -20.03 -2.81 -3.08
CA ILE A 308 -20.09 -4.24 -2.79
C ILE A 308 -19.79 -5.04 -4.08
N GLY A 309 -18.79 -5.92 -4.03
CA GLY A 309 -18.39 -6.84 -5.10
C GLY A 309 -17.85 -6.19 -6.39
N THR A 310 -17.72 -4.87 -6.43
CA THR A 310 -17.22 -4.11 -7.60
C THR A 310 -15.69 -3.97 -7.56
N GLY A 311 -15.09 -4.19 -6.40
CA GLY A 311 -13.66 -4.14 -6.15
C GLY A 311 -12.89 -5.37 -6.63
N ARG A 312 -11.56 -5.31 -6.49
CA ARG A 312 -10.64 -6.43 -6.77
C ARG A 312 -9.55 -6.55 -5.72
N ALA A 313 -9.31 -7.79 -5.30
CA ALA A 313 -8.14 -8.16 -4.52
C ALA A 313 -6.89 -8.21 -5.40
N LEU A 314 -5.72 -8.33 -4.76
CA LEU A 314 -4.43 -8.42 -5.47
C LEU A 314 -4.33 -9.68 -6.35
N ASP A 315 -5.02 -10.76 -5.97
CA ASP A 315 -5.13 -11.99 -6.78
C ASP A 315 -6.19 -11.91 -7.89
N GLY A 316 -6.85 -10.76 -8.06
CA GLY A 316 -7.89 -10.52 -9.05
C GLY A 316 -9.28 -11.04 -8.68
N THR A 317 -9.47 -11.64 -7.50
CA THR A 317 -10.80 -12.04 -7.01
C THR A 317 -11.69 -10.82 -6.79
N ALA A 318 -13.01 -11.00 -6.98
CA ALA A 318 -13.98 -9.94 -6.70
C ALA A 318 -14.06 -9.69 -5.21
N MET A 319 -14.04 -8.42 -4.80
CA MET A 319 -14.19 -8.05 -3.39
C MET A 319 -14.91 -6.71 -3.24
N ASP A 320 -15.26 -6.36 -2.01
CA ASP A 320 -15.79 -5.04 -1.69
C ASP A 320 -14.65 -4.01 -1.70
N MET A 321 -14.95 -2.78 -2.11
CA MET A 321 -14.00 -1.67 -1.99
C MET A 321 -13.93 -1.16 -0.55
N GLY A 322 -12.79 -0.61 -0.16
CA GLY A 322 -12.61 0.08 1.13
C GLY A 322 -12.24 -0.84 2.31
N ALA A 323 -12.26 -0.27 3.52
CA ALA A 323 -11.67 -0.84 4.74
C ALA A 323 -12.22 -2.21 5.16
N TYR A 324 -13.45 -2.51 4.77
CA TYR A 324 -14.14 -3.77 5.07
C TYR A 324 -13.99 -4.82 3.95
N GLY A 325 -13.27 -4.52 2.87
CA GLY A 325 -12.94 -5.48 1.83
C GLY A 325 -11.92 -6.51 2.33
N GLY A 326 -12.36 -7.76 2.54
CA GLY A 326 -11.54 -8.88 3.02
C GLY A 326 -11.18 -8.83 4.51
N SER A 327 -10.57 -9.89 5.04
CA SER A 327 -10.06 -9.92 6.43
C SER A 327 -8.63 -9.39 6.56
N THR A 328 -8.21 -9.06 7.79
CA THR A 328 -6.82 -8.64 8.07
C THR A 328 -5.84 -9.76 7.71
N ALA A 329 -6.15 -11.01 8.12
CA ALA A 329 -5.30 -12.17 7.88
C ALA A 329 -5.15 -12.49 6.39
N GLN A 330 -6.26 -12.51 5.63
CA GLN A 330 -6.23 -12.71 4.18
C GLN A 330 -5.37 -11.67 3.48
N LEU A 331 -5.48 -10.39 3.89
CA LEU A 331 -4.76 -9.33 3.21
C LEU A 331 -3.27 -9.31 3.57
N ILE A 332 -2.87 -9.69 4.80
CA ILE A 332 -1.45 -9.84 5.14
C ILE A 332 -0.83 -11.00 4.35
N ASN A 333 -1.52 -12.13 4.28
CA ASN A 333 -1.01 -13.30 3.55
C ASN A 333 -1.01 -13.04 2.04
N THR A 334 -2.07 -12.45 1.49
CA THR A 334 -2.16 -12.12 0.07
C THR A 334 -1.23 -10.97 -0.31
N ALA A 335 -1.03 -9.95 0.54
CA ALA A 335 -0.09 -8.87 0.25
C ALA A 335 1.35 -9.36 0.39
N ALA A 336 1.68 -10.20 1.38
CA ALA A 336 2.99 -10.83 1.46
C ALA A 336 3.25 -11.75 0.25
N THR A 337 2.26 -12.55 -0.16
CA THR A 337 2.38 -13.42 -1.33
C THR A 337 2.38 -12.65 -2.64
N ALA A 338 1.56 -11.61 -2.81
CA ALA A 338 1.50 -10.81 -4.05
C ALA A 338 2.69 -9.84 -4.17
N MET A 339 3.21 -9.35 -3.05
CA MET A 339 4.47 -8.58 -3.03
C MET A 339 5.69 -9.48 -3.21
N LEU A 340 5.56 -10.81 -3.11
CA LEU A 340 6.64 -11.81 -3.30
C LEU A 340 6.34 -12.82 -4.42
N ALA A 341 5.31 -12.55 -5.25
CA ALA A 341 4.91 -13.44 -6.33
C ALA A 341 5.87 -13.23 -7.49
N ASP A 342 6.41 -14.29 -8.09
CA ASP A 342 7.33 -14.24 -9.22
C ASP A 342 6.76 -15.17 -10.31
N THR A 343 5.83 -14.63 -11.10
CA THR A 343 5.02 -15.43 -12.05
C THR A 343 5.86 -15.95 -13.21
N ASP A 344 6.87 -15.19 -13.65
CA ASP A 344 7.73 -15.56 -14.76
C ASP A 344 9.07 -16.21 -14.33
N GLN A 345 9.28 -16.34 -13.02
CA GLN A 345 10.33 -17.12 -12.34
C GLN A 345 11.74 -16.60 -12.62
N ASP A 346 11.88 -15.29 -12.68
CA ASP A 346 13.15 -14.64 -12.97
C ASP A 346 13.86 -14.09 -11.72
N GLY A 347 13.25 -14.26 -10.55
CA GLY A 347 13.76 -13.85 -9.25
C GLY A 347 13.42 -12.42 -8.87
N ILE A 348 12.47 -11.78 -9.56
CA ILE A 348 11.92 -10.45 -9.28
C ILE A 348 10.42 -10.60 -8.99
N ASP A 349 9.91 -9.85 -8.01
CA ASP A 349 8.49 -9.94 -7.68
C ASP A 349 7.60 -9.20 -8.70
N ASP A 350 6.50 -9.81 -9.14
CA ASP A 350 5.48 -9.30 -10.05
C ASP A 350 5.03 -7.89 -9.68
N ALA A 351 4.73 -7.65 -8.40
CA ALA A 351 4.28 -6.35 -7.93
C ALA A 351 5.35 -5.27 -8.13
N TRP A 352 6.61 -5.65 -8.02
CA TRP A 352 7.75 -4.77 -8.26
C TRP A 352 7.94 -4.55 -9.77
N GLU A 353 7.82 -5.57 -10.61
CA GLU A 353 7.96 -5.41 -12.06
C GLU A 353 6.83 -4.57 -12.67
N GLN A 354 5.60 -4.84 -12.26
CA GLN A 354 4.43 -4.04 -12.63
C GLN A 354 4.58 -2.58 -12.17
N LEU A 355 5.23 -2.35 -11.03
CA LEU A 355 5.47 -1.01 -10.49
C LEU A 355 6.48 -0.20 -11.32
N PHE A 356 7.61 -0.80 -11.73
CA PHE A 356 8.67 -0.07 -12.43
C PHE A 356 8.52 -0.08 -13.96
N PHE A 357 7.93 -1.14 -14.52
CA PHE A 357 7.91 -1.37 -15.96
C PHE A 357 6.51 -1.59 -16.54
N GLY A 358 5.50 -1.79 -15.69
CA GLY A 358 4.12 -2.04 -16.11
C GLY A 358 3.92 -3.37 -16.85
N ASN A 359 4.88 -4.29 -16.73
CA ASN A 359 4.85 -5.65 -17.29
C ASN A 359 5.91 -6.54 -16.61
N LEU A 360 5.70 -7.86 -16.68
CA LEU A 360 6.55 -8.91 -16.09
C LEU A 360 7.68 -9.36 -17.04
N THR A 361 8.24 -8.47 -17.85
CA THR A 361 9.23 -8.93 -18.88
C THR A 361 10.34 -7.94 -19.15
N THR A 362 10.17 -6.68 -18.75
CA THR A 362 11.14 -5.62 -19.04
C THR A 362 12.34 -5.73 -18.12
N ALA A 363 12.08 -5.87 -16.81
CA ALA A 363 13.07 -6.41 -15.90
C ALA A 363 13.03 -7.94 -16.01
N ASN A 364 14.20 -8.55 -15.90
CA ASN A 364 14.37 -9.97 -15.74
C ASN A 364 15.73 -10.31 -15.13
N SER A 365 15.93 -11.61 -14.92
CA SER A 365 17.16 -12.19 -14.37
C SER A 365 18.48 -11.76 -15.05
N THR A 366 18.42 -11.17 -16.26
CA THR A 366 19.62 -10.77 -17.03
C THR A 366 19.59 -9.35 -17.57
N SER A 367 18.47 -8.64 -17.47
CA SER A 367 18.36 -7.29 -17.99
C SER A 367 19.01 -6.28 -17.04
N ASP A 368 19.37 -5.15 -17.62
CA ASP A 368 20.03 -4.00 -17.00
C ASP A 368 19.42 -2.80 -17.71
N TYR A 369 18.24 -2.39 -17.23
CA TYR A 369 17.36 -1.46 -17.94
C TYR A 369 18.02 -0.10 -18.14
N ASP A 370 18.72 0.38 -17.11
CA ASP A 370 19.35 1.71 -17.08
C ASP A 370 20.83 1.71 -17.52
N ARG A 371 21.43 0.53 -17.70
CA ARG A 371 22.77 0.27 -18.26
C ARG A 371 23.90 0.78 -17.39
N ASP A 372 23.72 0.71 -16.08
CA ASP A 372 24.72 1.15 -15.12
C ASP A 372 25.69 0.01 -14.71
N GLY A 373 25.37 -1.22 -15.10
CA GLY A 373 26.14 -2.43 -14.83
C GLY A 373 25.65 -3.26 -13.65
N TYR A 374 24.55 -2.89 -13.01
CA TYR A 374 23.74 -3.74 -12.13
C TYR A 374 22.56 -4.30 -12.93
N SER A 375 22.28 -5.60 -12.78
CA SER A 375 21.07 -6.16 -13.40
C SER A 375 19.83 -5.77 -12.59
N ASP A 376 18.67 -5.71 -13.24
CA ASP A 376 17.41 -5.33 -12.59
C ASP A 376 17.09 -6.25 -11.38
N VAL A 377 17.40 -7.55 -11.48
CA VAL A 377 17.26 -8.51 -10.36
C VAL A 377 18.22 -8.23 -9.19
N GLN A 378 19.41 -7.70 -9.46
CA GLN A 378 20.37 -7.34 -8.41
C GLN A 378 19.90 -6.09 -7.67
N GLU A 379 19.35 -5.13 -8.39
CA GLU A 379 18.79 -3.93 -7.81
C GLU A 379 17.52 -4.23 -7.01
N TYR A 380 16.67 -5.13 -7.49
CA TYR A 380 15.56 -5.70 -6.72
C TYR A 380 16.05 -6.34 -5.41
N GLN A 381 17.00 -7.26 -5.49
CA GLN A 381 17.56 -7.96 -4.32
C GLN A 381 18.27 -6.99 -3.36
N ASN A 382 19.00 -6.00 -3.87
CA ASN A 382 19.65 -4.99 -3.05
C ASN A 382 18.63 -4.12 -2.31
N ASN A 383 17.51 -3.79 -2.96
CA ASN A 383 16.40 -3.10 -2.30
C ASN A 383 15.76 -3.97 -1.21
N LEU A 384 15.50 -5.25 -1.48
CA LEU A 384 14.94 -6.21 -0.50
C LEU A 384 15.86 -6.39 0.72
N HIS A 385 17.17 -6.52 0.48
CA HIS A 385 18.18 -6.73 1.51
C HIS A 385 18.74 -5.45 2.11
N ARG A 386 18.15 -4.30 1.76
CA ARG A 386 18.45 -3.01 2.39
C ARG A 386 19.87 -2.50 2.11
N HIS A 387 20.52 -2.98 1.05
CA HIS A 387 21.82 -2.49 0.60
C HIS A 387 21.71 -1.09 0.00
N VAL A 388 22.84 -0.37 0.03
CA VAL A 388 22.98 0.95 -0.58
C VAL A 388 24.19 0.93 -1.52
N ASP A 389 24.17 1.80 -2.51
CA ASP A 389 25.31 2.05 -3.36
C ASP A 389 26.46 2.72 -2.56
N PRO A 390 27.67 2.86 -3.14
CA PRO A 390 28.82 3.45 -2.47
C PRO A 390 28.62 4.90 -1.97
N ASP A 391 27.68 5.64 -2.54
CA ASP A 391 27.35 7.00 -2.10
C ASP A 391 26.30 7.00 -0.97
N GLY A 392 25.88 5.82 -0.50
CA GLY A 392 24.90 5.63 0.56
C GLY A 392 23.45 5.81 0.09
N THR A 393 23.23 5.80 -1.23
CA THR A 393 21.90 5.92 -1.84
C THR A 393 21.33 4.54 -2.13
N ALA A 394 20.01 4.38 -2.07
CA ALA A 394 19.38 3.12 -2.46
C ALA A 394 19.54 2.91 -3.98
N PHE A 395 19.71 1.66 -4.39
CA PHE A 395 19.82 1.29 -5.80
C PHE A 395 18.60 1.81 -6.61
N ASP A 396 18.87 2.35 -7.78
CA ASP A 396 17.97 3.10 -8.67
C ASP A 396 17.78 2.42 -10.02
N LEU A 397 16.65 1.77 -10.16
CA LEU A 397 16.28 0.95 -11.30
C LEU A 397 16.06 1.70 -12.60
N THR A 398 15.97 3.04 -12.51
CA THR A 398 15.62 3.89 -13.64
C THR A 398 16.69 4.93 -13.93
N GLY A 399 17.81 4.91 -13.21
CA GLY A 399 18.89 5.86 -13.39
C GLY A 399 20.18 5.44 -12.72
N ALA A 400 21.31 5.64 -13.40
CA ALA A 400 22.55 4.97 -13.05
C ALA A 400 23.02 5.04 -11.58
N ASN A 401 23.20 3.87 -10.98
CA ASN A 401 23.90 3.65 -9.71
C ASN A 401 25.41 3.71 -9.88
N LYS A 402 26.10 3.93 -8.76
CA LYS A 402 27.55 3.99 -8.75
C LYS A 402 28.18 2.62 -8.56
N GLN A 403 29.13 2.29 -9.43
CA GLN A 403 29.89 1.04 -9.36
C GLN A 403 30.61 0.87 -8.01
N GLY A 404 30.51 -0.34 -7.44
CA GLY A 404 31.28 -0.77 -6.26
C GLY A 404 30.48 -0.96 -4.96
N GLY A 405 29.14 -0.94 -4.99
CA GLY A 405 28.30 -1.22 -3.81
C GLY A 405 28.29 -2.70 -3.41
N GLU A 406 27.70 -3.05 -2.27
CA GLU A 406 27.71 -4.40 -1.68
C GLU A 406 27.17 -5.50 -2.63
N GLY A 407 26.29 -5.16 -3.59
CA GLY A 407 25.81 -6.07 -4.64
C GLY A 407 26.70 -6.21 -5.89
N TYR A 408 27.80 -5.45 -6.00
CA TYR A 408 28.72 -5.46 -7.15
C TYR A 408 29.71 -6.64 -7.12
N GLU A 409 30.09 -7.11 -5.92
CA GLU A 409 31.19 -8.06 -5.76
C GLU A 409 30.88 -9.47 -6.29
N GLU A 410 29.61 -9.89 -6.29
CA GLU A 410 29.21 -11.22 -6.77
C GLU A 410 29.52 -11.44 -8.28
N VAL A 411 29.51 -10.38 -9.09
CA VAL A 411 29.85 -10.43 -10.53
C VAL A 411 31.35 -10.42 -10.76
N VAL A 412 32.11 -9.72 -9.90
CA VAL A 412 33.58 -9.64 -10.03
C VAL A 412 34.24 -10.95 -9.60
N GLU A 413 33.68 -11.67 -8.61
CA GLU A 413 34.16 -13.00 -8.23
C GLU A 413 33.74 -14.09 -9.24
N LYS A 414 32.50 -14.09 -9.75
CA LYS A 414 32.05 -15.06 -10.77
C LYS A 414 32.82 -14.97 -12.09
N LYS A 415 33.39 -13.80 -12.44
CA LYS A 415 34.26 -13.65 -13.63
C LYS A 415 35.70 -14.14 -13.43
N LYS A 416 36.14 -14.49 -12.21
CA LYS A 416 37.54 -14.88 -11.94
C LYS A 416 37.77 -16.36 -11.64
N VAL A 417 36.75 -17.18 -11.44
CA VAL A 417 36.94 -18.61 -11.20
C VAL A 417 36.85 -19.37 -12.53
N ASN A 418 38.01 -19.60 -13.15
CA ASN A 418 38.15 -20.49 -14.29
C ASN A 418 37.44 -21.83 -13.98
N PHE A 419 36.56 -22.24 -14.89
CA PHE A 419 35.70 -23.43 -14.91
C PHE A 419 36.40 -24.76 -14.50
N ILE A 420 37.74 -24.77 -14.49
CA ILE A 420 38.60 -25.90 -14.10
C ILE A 420 38.69 -26.09 -12.57
N SER A 421 38.61 -25.02 -11.77
CA SER A 421 38.71 -25.13 -10.29
C SER A 421 37.48 -25.75 -9.64
N ALA A 422 36.29 -25.57 -10.24
CA ALA A 422 35.04 -26.16 -9.77
C ALA A 422 35.01 -27.69 -9.96
N ILE A 423 35.59 -28.21 -11.05
CA ILE A 423 35.67 -29.65 -11.31
C ILE A 423 36.65 -30.35 -10.34
N ILE A 424 37.78 -29.71 -10.00
CA ILE A 424 38.76 -30.27 -9.07
C ILE A 424 38.18 -30.39 -7.64
N ASN A 425 37.44 -29.38 -7.18
CA ASN A 425 36.79 -29.42 -5.86
C ASN A 425 35.63 -30.43 -5.80
N PHE A 426 34.90 -30.63 -6.91
CA PHE A 426 33.86 -31.65 -7.02
C PHE A 426 34.42 -33.09 -7.01
N LEU A 427 35.61 -33.32 -7.57
CA LEU A 427 36.26 -34.63 -7.56
C LEU A 427 36.91 -34.96 -6.21
N LEU A 428 37.37 -33.96 -5.46
CA LEU A 428 38.01 -34.16 -4.15
C LEU A 428 37.01 -34.33 -2.98
N SER A 429 35.73 -34.02 -3.16
CA SER A 429 34.72 -34.12 -2.10
C SER A 429 34.09 -35.51 -1.92
N ARG A 430 34.40 -36.49 -2.80
CA ARG A 430 33.79 -37.84 -2.77
C ARG A 430 34.56 -38.93 -2.01
N GLU A 431 35.71 -38.64 -1.41
CA GLU A 431 36.54 -39.68 -0.74
C GLU A 431 36.57 -39.67 0.81
N LYS A 432 35.77 -38.87 1.52
CA LYS A 432 35.76 -38.92 2.99
C LYS A 432 34.35 -39.03 3.57
N GLY A 433 33.99 -40.22 4.06
CA GLY A 433 32.84 -40.33 4.97
C GLY A 433 32.14 -41.67 5.21
N THR A 434 32.73 -42.84 4.92
CA THR A 434 32.28 -44.09 5.57
C THR A 434 33.27 -44.47 6.68
N GLY A 435 32.84 -44.42 7.94
CA GLY A 435 33.68 -44.80 9.07
C GLY A 435 32.90 -44.79 10.37
N ALA A 436 32.32 -45.94 10.69
CA ALA A 436 31.58 -46.24 11.92
C ALA A 436 32.41 -46.02 13.19
N VAL A 437 31.74 -45.69 14.30
CA VAL A 437 32.12 -46.20 15.63
C VAL A 437 30.85 -46.48 16.46
N GLN A 438 30.62 -47.76 16.71
CA GLN A 438 30.05 -48.35 17.93
C GLN A 438 31.08 -49.42 18.38
N PRO A 439 31.16 -49.81 19.67
CA PRO A 439 30.07 -49.91 20.64
C PRO A 439 30.03 -48.79 21.69
#